data_AF-A0A814J524-F1
#
_entry.id   AF-A0A814J524-F1
#
_cell.length_a   1.000
_cell.length_b   1.000
_cell.length_c   1.000
_cell.angle_alpha   90.00
_cell.angle_beta   90.00
_cell.angle_gamma   90.00
#
_symmetry.space_group_name_H-M   'P 1'
#
loop_
_entity.id
_entity.type
_entity.pdbx_description
1 polymer ?
#
loop_
_entity_poly.entity_id
_entity_poly.type
_entity_poly.pdbx_seq_one_letter_code
_entity_poly.pdbx_strand_id
1 'polypeptide(L)'
;MVHETNRYAEQHLQAQELSKRSQILQWKPRNVNDKMNEMTIKHPGRCGRPRPKYRRSDLDLTVAWKELLHCVVPRSIAQNLTVSEIVAPFNIEWLQELIRRNAAKYIIYDTGDRIDLRFHPKPSNLHLQCDYIVERHMMDNDLVSTFRLNLSVITSYNADFYGDEMNLDLSQSVETKAELSQLMMVPRLIITPQSNRPVMVHLPSWDEHIPQAAILKPKPLWTGKQLFSLILPKEVNCVRTHGQHPDDKDLEPFK
;
A
#
# COMPACT_ATOMS: atom_id res chain seq x y z
N MET A 1 -15.05 71.10 -35.58
CA MET A 1 -13.65 70.94 -35.11
C MET A 1 -13.42 70.57 -33.64
N VAL A 2 -14.29 70.86 -32.65
CA VAL A 2 -14.16 70.26 -31.28
C VAL A 2 -15.24 69.21 -30.98
N HIS A 3 -16.42 69.30 -31.61
CA HIS A 3 -17.47 68.28 -31.46
C HIS A 3 -17.25 67.00 -32.30
N GLU A 4 -16.43 67.05 -33.34
CA GLU A 4 -16.14 65.87 -34.19
C GLU A 4 -15.03 65.00 -33.60
N THR A 5 -14.03 65.60 -32.96
CA THR A 5 -12.93 64.89 -32.29
C THR A 5 -13.41 64.06 -31.11
N ASN A 6 -14.34 64.58 -30.29
CA ASN A 6 -14.92 63.82 -29.18
C ASN A 6 -15.72 62.60 -29.66
N ARG A 7 -16.41 62.71 -30.81
CA ARG A 7 -17.17 61.59 -31.40
C ARG A 7 -16.27 60.45 -31.86
N TYR A 8 -15.09 60.76 -32.39
CA TYR A 8 -14.07 59.75 -32.72
C TYR A 8 -13.48 59.07 -31.49
N ALA A 9 -13.23 59.82 -30.40
CA ALA A 9 -12.69 59.28 -29.16
C ALA A 9 -13.64 58.25 -28.51
N GLU A 10 -14.93 58.56 -28.43
CA GLU A 10 -15.95 57.64 -27.90
C GLU A 10 -16.12 56.38 -28.76
N GLN A 11 -16.10 56.51 -30.08
CA GLN A 11 -16.15 55.37 -31.02
C GLN A 11 -14.93 54.46 -30.90
N HIS A 12 -13.73 55.02 -30.72
CA HIS A 12 -12.52 54.23 -30.48
C HIS A 12 -12.56 53.48 -29.14
N LEU A 13 -13.14 54.06 -28.09
CA LEU A 13 -13.27 53.40 -26.78
C LEU A 13 -14.27 52.23 -26.84
N GLN A 14 -15.45 52.44 -27.45
CA GLN A 14 -16.43 51.36 -27.68
C GLN A 14 -15.85 50.23 -28.55
N ALA A 15 -15.08 50.56 -29.60
CA ALA A 15 -14.41 49.55 -30.42
C ALA A 15 -13.38 48.72 -29.62
N GLN A 16 -12.66 49.34 -28.68
CA GLN A 16 -11.73 48.62 -27.80
C GLN A 16 -12.44 47.74 -26.77
N GLU A 17 -13.58 48.15 -26.22
CA GLU A 17 -14.37 47.32 -25.30
C GLU A 17 -15.03 46.12 -26.01
N LEU A 18 -15.53 46.31 -27.24
CA LEU A 18 -16.04 45.22 -28.08
C LEU A 18 -14.92 44.25 -28.51
N SER A 19 -13.71 44.75 -28.76
CA SER A 19 -12.52 43.92 -29.02
C SER A 19 -12.11 43.08 -27.80
N LYS A 20 -12.18 43.65 -26.59
CA LYS A 20 -11.90 42.91 -25.34
C LYS A 20 -12.99 41.89 -24.99
N ARG A 21 -14.26 42.15 -25.31
CA ARG A 21 -15.38 41.21 -25.11
C ARG A 21 -15.49 40.10 -26.17
N SER A 22 -14.78 40.21 -27.29
CA SER A 22 -14.80 39.21 -28.38
C SER A 22 -13.61 38.23 -28.38
N GLN A 23 -12.79 38.21 -27.31
CA GLN A 23 -11.81 37.13 -27.07
C GLN A 23 -12.47 35.83 -26.57
N ILE A 24 -13.47 35.35 -27.30
CA ILE A 24 -13.97 33.97 -27.23
C ILE A 24 -13.52 33.26 -28.51
N LEU A 25 -12.43 32.50 -28.39
CA LEU A 25 -12.05 31.37 -29.26
C LEU A 25 -12.16 31.58 -30.79
N GLN A 26 -11.34 32.46 -31.36
CA GLN A 26 -10.99 32.33 -32.78
C GLN A 26 -10.10 31.10 -33.01
N TRP A 27 -10.72 30.04 -33.53
CA TRP A 27 -10.04 28.83 -33.98
C TRP A 27 -9.23 29.11 -35.25
N LYS A 28 -7.90 29.05 -35.18
CA LYS A 28 -7.06 29.03 -36.38
C LYS A 28 -7.22 27.68 -37.10
N PRO A 29 -7.50 27.66 -38.43
CA PRO A 29 -7.49 26.41 -39.18
C PRO A 29 -6.08 25.82 -39.18
N ARG A 30 -5.95 24.60 -38.64
CA ARG A 30 -4.72 23.80 -38.76
C ARG A 30 -4.56 23.33 -40.22
N ASN A 31 -3.31 23.17 -40.65
CA ASN A 31 -2.99 22.81 -42.03
C ASN A 31 -3.64 21.47 -42.43
N VAL A 32 -4.06 21.37 -43.69
CA VAL A 32 -4.84 20.24 -44.23
C VAL A 32 -4.06 18.91 -44.28
N ASN A 33 -2.76 18.91 -43.94
CA ASN A 33 -1.97 17.68 -43.75
C ASN A 33 -2.11 17.02 -42.35
N ASP A 34 -2.80 17.64 -41.38
CA ASP A 34 -2.98 17.06 -40.04
C ASP A 34 -4.07 15.96 -39.98
N LYS A 35 -4.71 15.61 -41.10
CA LYS A 35 -5.86 14.68 -41.16
C LYS A 35 -5.51 13.29 -41.69
N MET A 36 -4.75 12.52 -40.92
CA MET A 36 -4.73 11.06 -41.09
C MET A 36 -4.48 10.26 -39.81
N ASN A 37 -5.01 10.72 -38.67
CA ASN A 37 -4.66 10.10 -37.38
C ASN A 37 -5.73 10.11 -36.26
N GLU A 38 -6.95 10.62 -36.49
CA GLU A 38 -7.96 10.79 -35.42
C GLU A 38 -8.61 9.50 -34.87
N MET A 39 -8.47 8.36 -35.56
CA MET A 39 -8.83 7.04 -35.01
C MET A 39 -7.62 6.26 -34.48
N THR A 40 -6.46 6.37 -35.13
CA THR A 40 -5.23 5.71 -34.69
C THR A 40 -4.66 6.30 -33.39
N ILE A 41 -4.75 7.64 -33.21
CA ILE A 41 -4.25 8.33 -32.00
C ILE A 41 -5.12 8.09 -30.77
N LYS A 42 -6.42 7.78 -30.90
CA LYS A 42 -7.32 7.56 -29.74
C LYS A 42 -6.92 6.38 -28.85
N HIS A 43 -5.97 5.57 -29.33
CA HIS A 43 -5.47 4.41 -28.63
C HIS A 43 -3.93 4.37 -28.66
N PRO A 44 -3.22 5.21 -27.90
CA PRO A 44 -1.77 5.39 -28.00
C PRO A 44 -1.00 4.89 -26.75
N GLY A 45 -1.46 3.81 -26.11
CA GLY A 45 -0.86 3.23 -24.92
C GLY A 45 0.65 2.98 -25.02
N ARG A 46 1.35 3.17 -23.89
CA ARG A 46 2.78 3.54 -23.74
C ARG A 46 3.56 3.57 -25.06
N CYS A 47 3.69 4.79 -25.59
CA CYS A 47 4.32 5.16 -26.85
C CYS A 47 3.54 4.82 -28.15
N GLY A 48 2.19 4.78 -28.12
CA GLY A 48 1.39 4.84 -29.36
C GLY A 48 0.53 3.62 -29.73
N ARG A 49 0.17 2.69 -28.82
CA ARG A 49 -0.69 1.52 -29.15
C ARG A 49 -1.82 1.19 -28.16
N PRO A 50 -3.02 0.75 -28.59
CA PRO A 50 -4.17 0.56 -27.70
C PRO A 50 -3.88 -0.21 -26.42
N ARG A 51 -4.13 0.42 -25.25
CA ARG A 51 -4.31 -0.33 -24.00
C ARG A 51 -5.81 -0.51 -23.77
N PRO A 52 -6.30 -1.73 -23.45
CA PRO A 52 -7.65 -1.89 -22.93
C PRO A 52 -7.85 -1.04 -21.68
N LYS A 53 -9.07 -0.54 -21.44
CA LYS A 53 -9.44 0.17 -20.20
C LYS A 53 -9.27 -0.66 -18.91
N TYR A 54 -8.89 -1.93 -19.03
CA TYR A 54 -8.77 -2.93 -17.97
C TYR A 54 -7.34 -3.08 -17.39
N ARG A 55 -6.47 -2.06 -17.46
CA ARG A 55 -5.18 -2.07 -16.74
C ARG A 55 -5.03 -0.82 -15.89
N ARG A 56 -4.87 -1.06 -14.57
CA ARG A 56 -4.66 -0.14 -13.43
C ARG A 56 -4.59 1.36 -13.76
N SER A 57 -5.48 2.12 -13.12
CA SER A 57 -5.26 3.54 -12.81
C SER A 57 -4.13 3.67 -11.79
N ASP A 58 -3.21 4.60 -12.01
CA ASP A 58 -1.98 4.75 -11.22
C ASP A 58 -2.27 5.22 -9.78
N LEU A 59 -1.48 4.71 -8.82
CA LEU A 59 -1.45 5.17 -7.44
C LEU A 59 -0.06 4.87 -6.85
N ASP A 60 0.75 5.91 -6.67
CA ASP A 60 2.16 5.82 -6.28
C ASP A 60 2.36 6.39 -4.86
N LEU A 61 3.08 5.66 -4.00
CA LEU A 61 3.47 6.07 -2.64
C LEU A 61 4.81 5.41 -2.25
N THR A 62 5.62 6.09 -1.45
CA THR A 62 7.04 5.73 -1.23
C THR A 62 7.39 5.60 0.28
N VAL A 63 8.52 4.94 0.62
CA VAL A 63 9.39 5.08 1.84
C VAL A 63 9.39 4.00 2.98
N ALA A 64 10.53 3.29 3.07
CA ALA A 64 11.40 2.88 4.23
C ALA A 64 10.93 2.06 5.48
N TRP A 65 11.93 1.60 6.29
CA TRP A 65 12.20 0.22 6.81
C TRP A 65 11.98 -0.15 8.30
N LYS A 66 11.64 -1.44 8.62
CA LYS A 66 11.99 -2.28 9.82
C LYS A 66 10.97 -3.45 10.15
N GLU A 67 11.50 -4.67 10.29
CA GLU A 67 10.94 -5.91 10.92
C GLU A 67 9.90 -6.78 10.18
N LEU A 68 9.62 -7.99 10.72
CA LEU A 68 9.40 -9.22 9.90
C LEU A 68 7.96 -9.58 9.53
N LEU A 69 6.97 -9.19 10.34
CA LEU A 69 5.55 -9.56 10.15
C LEU A 69 4.62 -8.37 10.06
N HIS A 70 5.01 -7.27 10.69
CA HIS A 70 4.26 -6.02 10.72
C HIS A 70 5.08 -5.01 9.96
N CYS A 71 4.40 -4.14 9.25
CA CYS A 71 5.08 -3.06 8.61
C CYS A 71 4.24 -1.75 8.81
N VAL A 72 4.87 -0.57 8.76
CA VAL A 72 4.43 0.56 9.61
C VAL A 72 4.09 1.82 8.82
N VAL A 73 2.88 2.38 9.01
CA VAL A 73 2.37 3.46 8.16
C VAL A 73 2.88 4.82 8.65
N PRO A 74 3.41 5.67 7.76
CA PRO A 74 3.42 7.11 8.01
C PRO A 74 2.00 7.60 8.31
N ARG A 75 1.77 8.23 9.46
CA ARG A 75 0.42 8.68 9.88
C ARG A 75 -0.29 9.53 8.83
N SER A 76 0.46 10.30 8.04
CA SER A 76 -0.03 11.07 6.89
C SER A 76 -0.68 10.22 5.79
N ILE A 77 -0.21 9.00 5.57
CA ILE A 77 -0.81 8.04 4.63
C ILE A 77 -2.00 7.33 5.30
N ALA A 78 -1.85 6.88 6.55
CA ALA A 78 -2.92 6.21 7.30
C ALA A 78 -4.20 7.05 7.48
N GLN A 79 -4.03 8.37 7.65
CA GLN A 79 -5.14 9.35 7.75
C GLN A 79 -5.79 9.67 6.39
N ASN A 80 -5.13 9.35 5.27
CA ASN A 80 -5.69 9.55 3.94
C ASN A 80 -6.43 8.30 3.44
N LEU A 81 -5.87 7.13 3.70
CA LEU A 81 -6.48 5.83 3.43
C LEU A 81 -7.68 5.57 4.35
N THR A 82 -8.73 4.97 3.80
CA THR A 82 -9.91 4.53 4.56
C THR A 82 -10.15 3.04 4.38
N VAL A 83 -10.64 2.40 5.44
CA VAL A 83 -11.14 1.03 5.44
C VAL A 83 -12.64 1.11 5.62
N SER A 84 -13.40 0.57 4.68
CA SER A 84 -14.84 0.37 4.83
C SER A 84 -15.13 -0.75 5.81
N GLU A 85 -15.98 -0.48 6.80
CA GLU A 85 -16.47 -1.46 7.76
C GLU A 85 -17.97 -1.33 7.97
N ILE A 86 -18.67 -2.47 7.99
CA ILE A 86 -20.13 -2.53 8.17
C ILE A 86 -20.44 -2.44 9.66
N VAL A 87 -21.41 -1.62 10.03
CA VAL A 87 -21.90 -1.49 11.41
C VAL A 87 -22.74 -2.71 11.75
N ALA A 88 -22.31 -3.42 12.78
CA ALA A 88 -22.94 -4.59 13.36
C ALA A 88 -23.06 -4.43 14.89
N PRO A 89 -23.91 -5.22 15.57
CA PRO A 89 -24.13 -5.07 17.01
C PRO A 89 -22.87 -5.17 17.89
N PHE A 90 -21.82 -5.85 17.41
CA PHE A 90 -20.57 -6.05 18.15
C PHE A 90 -19.51 -4.94 17.96
N ASN A 91 -19.56 -4.16 16.87
CA ASN A 91 -18.59 -3.10 16.58
C ASN A 91 -19.19 -1.67 16.64
N ILE A 92 -20.51 -1.53 16.77
CA ILE A 92 -21.21 -0.24 16.79
C ILE A 92 -20.65 0.76 17.82
N GLU A 93 -20.40 0.32 19.06
CA GLU A 93 -19.83 1.18 20.11
C GLU A 93 -18.40 1.65 19.77
N TRP A 94 -17.62 0.77 19.16
CA TRP A 94 -16.24 1.04 18.75
C TRP A 94 -16.20 1.98 17.54
N LEU A 95 -17.04 1.77 16.52
CA LEU A 95 -17.18 2.69 15.39
C LEU A 95 -17.69 4.08 15.85
N GLN A 96 -18.59 4.13 16.82
CA GLN A 96 -19.06 5.37 17.44
C GLN A 96 -17.94 6.11 18.19
N GLU A 97 -17.06 5.39 18.90
CA GLU A 97 -15.86 5.93 19.53
C GLU A 97 -14.89 6.52 18.49
N LEU A 98 -14.68 5.82 17.38
CA LEU A 98 -13.80 6.27 16.29
C LEU A 98 -14.30 7.55 15.64
N ILE A 99 -15.61 7.67 15.37
CA ILE A 99 -16.22 8.91 14.89
C ILE A 99 -15.99 10.04 15.89
N ARG A 100 -16.18 9.79 17.20
CA ARG A 100 -15.96 10.80 18.26
C ARG A 100 -14.51 11.26 18.36
N ARG A 101 -13.54 10.38 18.10
CA ARG A 101 -12.10 10.67 18.07
C ARG A 101 -11.62 11.31 16.76
N ASN A 102 -12.51 11.59 15.80
CA ASN A 102 -12.15 12.01 14.45
C ASN A 102 -11.19 11.01 13.77
N ALA A 103 -11.41 9.72 14.02
CA ALA A 103 -10.66 8.58 13.46
C ALA A 103 -11.41 7.91 12.28
N ALA A 104 -12.46 8.56 11.78
CA ALA A 104 -13.23 8.15 10.60
C ALA A 104 -13.52 9.36 9.70
N LYS A 105 -13.76 9.09 8.41
CA LYS A 105 -13.83 10.12 7.36
C LYS A 105 -15.22 10.26 6.77
N TYR A 106 -15.91 9.13 6.54
CA TYR A 106 -17.26 9.10 5.98
C TYR A 106 -18.16 8.10 6.70
N ILE A 107 -19.46 8.38 6.66
CA ILE A 107 -20.53 7.41 6.94
C ILE A 107 -21.35 7.30 5.66
N ILE A 108 -21.69 6.07 5.27
CA ILE A 108 -22.61 5.75 4.17
C ILE A 108 -23.83 5.08 4.80
N TYR A 109 -25.01 5.61 4.52
CA TYR A 109 -26.28 5.06 4.98
C TYR A 109 -26.74 3.89 4.10
N ASP A 110 -27.75 3.16 4.57
CA ASP A 110 -28.50 2.15 3.83
C ASP A 110 -29.14 2.70 2.54
N THR A 111 -29.52 3.97 2.52
CA THR A 111 -29.97 4.70 1.32
C THR A 111 -28.88 4.90 0.26
N GLY A 112 -27.61 4.69 0.61
CA GLY A 112 -26.44 5.01 -0.22
C GLY A 112 -25.96 6.46 -0.06
N ASP A 113 -26.63 7.29 0.75
CA ASP A 113 -26.19 8.67 1.02
C ASP A 113 -24.90 8.68 1.86
N ARG A 114 -23.90 9.46 1.42
CA ARG A 114 -22.57 9.56 2.05
C ARG A 114 -22.36 10.91 2.71
N ILE A 115 -22.18 10.91 4.03
CA ILE A 115 -21.81 12.11 4.80
C ILE A 115 -20.29 12.16 5.01
N ASP A 116 -19.69 13.31 4.72
CA ASP A 116 -18.32 13.66 5.09
C ASP A 116 -18.28 14.21 6.52
N LEU A 117 -17.57 13.53 7.42
CA LEU A 117 -17.54 13.88 8.84
C LEU A 117 -16.79 15.20 9.11
N ARG A 118 -15.92 15.65 8.19
CA ARG A 118 -15.09 16.85 8.36
C ARG A 118 -15.90 18.15 8.34
N PHE A 119 -17.04 18.14 7.63
CA PHE A 119 -17.92 19.29 7.49
C PHE A 119 -19.22 19.15 8.31
N HIS A 120 -19.41 18.02 9.00
CA HIS A 120 -20.59 17.80 9.81
C HIS A 120 -20.50 18.57 11.14
N PRO A 121 -21.46 19.45 11.49
CA PRO A 121 -21.29 20.42 12.58
C PRO A 121 -21.20 19.80 13.99
N LYS A 122 -21.75 18.60 14.19
CA LYS A 122 -21.68 17.83 15.45
C LYS A 122 -21.61 16.32 15.19
N PRO A 123 -20.43 15.74 14.91
CA PRO A 123 -20.31 14.30 14.64
C PRO A 123 -20.67 13.43 15.85
N SER A 124 -20.56 13.97 17.07
CA SER A 124 -20.97 13.31 18.33
C SER A 124 -22.45 12.93 18.40
N ASN A 125 -23.31 13.64 17.66
CA ASN A 125 -24.77 13.49 17.73
C ASN A 125 -25.32 12.54 16.65
N LEU A 126 -24.46 12.05 15.75
CA LEU A 126 -24.84 11.01 14.81
C LEU A 126 -25.04 9.70 15.59
N HIS A 127 -26.17 9.03 15.40
CA HIS A 127 -26.41 7.71 15.99
C HIS A 127 -26.28 6.69 14.87
N LEU A 128 -25.25 5.86 14.94
CA LEU A 128 -25.11 4.73 14.01
C LEU A 128 -26.27 3.76 14.19
N GLN A 129 -26.71 3.16 13.10
CA GLN A 129 -27.58 1.99 13.08
C GLN A 129 -26.83 0.82 12.44
N CYS A 130 -27.34 -0.40 12.60
CA CYS A 130 -26.80 -1.55 11.88
C CYS A 130 -26.95 -1.37 10.36
N ASP A 131 -26.12 -2.08 9.59
CA ASP A 131 -26.07 -2.06 8.12
C ASP A 131 -25.57 -0.75 7.48
N TYR A 132 -25.35 0.32 8.25
CA TYR A 132 -24.55 1.47 7.80
C TYR A 132 -23.09 1.07 7.56
N ILE A 133 -22.38 1.80 6.71
CA ILE A 133 -20.95 1.57 6.45
C ILE A 133 -20.15 2.78 6.94
N VAL A 134 -19.15 2.55 7.77
CA VAL A 134 -18.22 3.57 8.26
C VAL A 134 -16.90 3.42 7.53
N GLU A 135 -16.47 4.48 6.84
CA GLU A 135 -15.10 4.58 6.31
C GLU A 135 -14.19 5.13 7.41
N ARG A 136 -13.66 4.22 8.23
CA ARG A 136 -12.67 4.56 9.26
C ARG A 136 -11.29 4.78 8.64
N HIS A 137 -10.41 5.51 9.33
CA HIS A 137 -9.00 5.55 8.96
C HIS A 137 -8.35 4.17 9.14
N MET A 138 -7.22 3.98 8.47
CA MET A 138 -6.42 2.77 8.63
C MET A 138 -5.79 2.72 10.03
N MET A 139 -5.73 1.51 10.61
CA MET A 139 -5.29 1.27 11.98
C MET A 139 -4.23 0.18 12.06
N ASP A 140 -3.57 0.12 13.22
CA ASP A 140 -2.65 -0.97 13.55
C ASP A 140 -3.38 -2.33 13.48
N ASN A 141 -2.71 -3.35 12.98
CA ASN A 141 -3.25 -4.70 12.69
C ASN A 141 -4.27 -4.81 11.54
N ASP A 142 -4.58 -3.73 10.80
CA ASP A 142 -5.22 -3.89 9.49
C ASP A 142 -4.29 -4.67 8.54
N LEU A 143 -4.87 -5.52 7.68
CA LEU A 143 -4.17 -6.53 6.86
C LEU A 143 -3.02 -5.97 5.99
N VAL A 144 -3.06 -4.67 5.66
CA VAL A 144 -2.05 -4.00 4.83
C VAL A 144 -1.39 -2.84 5.58
N SER A 145 -1.07 -3.05 6.86
CA SER A 145 -0.03 -2.27 7.55
C SER A 145 1.35 -2.49 6.89
N THR A 146 1.59 -1.74 5.79
CA THR A 146 2.71 -0.87 5.29
C THR A 146 4.21 -1.18 5.10
N PHE A 147 4.78 -0.90 3.91
CA PHE A 147 6.15 -0.46 3.52
C PHE A 147 7.46 -0.88 4.26
N ARG A 148 7.48 -1.13 5.56
CA ARG A 148 8.61 -1.68 6.32
C ARG A 148 8.81 -3.18 6.09
N LEU A 149 9.34 -3.59 4.95
CA LEU A 149 9.62 -4.99 4.68
C LEU A 149 10.78 -5.55 5.50
N ASN A 150 10.81 -6.89 5.67
CA ASN A 150 11.95 -7.58 6.23
C ASN A 150 13.09 -7.73 5.23
N LEU A 151 14.33 -7.74 5.71
CA LEU A 151 15.52 -8.10 4.93
C LEU A 151 15.37 -9.44 4.19
N SER A 152 14.81 -10.47 4.83
CA SER A 152 14.57 -11.80 4.23
C SER A 152 13.48 -11.82 3.16
N VAL A 153 12.71 -10.74 3.00
CA VAL A 153 11.60 -10.60 2.04
C VAL A 153 12.05 -9.82 0.80
N ILE A 154 13.05 -8.94 0.92
CA ILE A 154 13.61 -8.11 -0.16
C ILE A 154 14.05 -8.94 -1.38
N THR A 155 14.70 -10.09 -1.13
CA THR A 155 15.14 -11.04 -2.17
C THR A 155 14.01 -11.52 -3.07
N SER A 156 12.78 -11.59 -2.55
CA SER A 156 11.61 -12.07 -3.29
C SER A 156 10.96 -10.96 -4.12
N TYR A 157 11.07 -9.70 -3.68
CA TYR A 157 10.62 -8.54 -4.44
C TYR A 157 11.68 -8.04 -5.45
N ASN A 158 12.91 -8.58 -5.39
CA ASN A 158 14.06 -8.09 -6.16
C ASN A 158 14.25 -6.57 -5.99
N ALA A 159 14.05 -6.09 -4.77
CA ALA A 159 14.23 -4.69 -4.42
C ALA A 159 15.61 -4.47 -3.81
N ASP A 160 16.07 -3.23 -3.75
CA ASP A 160 17.25 -2.82 -3.01
C ASP A 160 16.99 -1.61 -2.09
N PHE A 161 18.06 -1.07 -1.51
CA PHE A 161 18.00 0.05 -0.57
C PHE A 161 18.27 1.41 -1.23
N TYR A 162 18.41 1.47 -2.57
CA TYR A 162 18.87 2.63 -3.32
C TYR A 162 17.74 3.52 -3.88
N GLY A 163 16.50 3.32 -3.40
CA GLY A 163 15.37 4.21 -3.68
C GLY A 163 14.22 3.58 -4.45
N ASP A 164 14.13 2.25 -4.49
CA ASP A 164 13.00 1.55 -5.09
C ASP A 164 11.65 1.98 -4.48
N GLU A 165 10.67 2.15 -5.37
CA GLU A 165 9.28 2.45 -5.01
C GLU A 165 8.42 1.18 -5.04
N MET A 166 7.45 1.09 -4.14
CA MET A 166 6.55 -0.05 -4.03
C MET A 166 5.12 0.44 -3.86
N ASN A 167 4.17 -0.22 -4.51
CA ASN A 167 2.75 0.15 -4.40
C ASN A 167 2.09 -0.61 -3.24
N LEU A 168 1.13 0.03 -2.59
CA LEU A 168 0.33 -0.54 -1.51
C LEU A 168 -1.15 -0.46 -1.86
N ASP A 169 -1.78 -1.61 -2.07
CA ASP A 169 -3.22 -1.73 -2.33
C ASP A 169 -3.95 -2.11 -1.02
N LEU A 170 -4.96 -1.33 -0.64
CA LEU A 170 -5.78 -1.59 0.54
C LEU A 170 -7.11 -2.27 0.16
N SER A 171 -7.31 -3.52 0.60
CA SER A 171 -8.53 -4.29 0.34
C SER A 171 -9.73 -3.74 1.13
N GLN A 172 -10.81 -3.42 0.43
CA GLN A 172 -12.04 -2.90 1.05
C GLN A 172 -12.99 -4.00 1.52
N SER A 173 -13.34 -4.97 0.65
CA SER A 173 -14.23 -6.08 1.02
C SER A 173 -13.60 -7.02 2.06
N VAL A 174 -14.44 -7.55 2.95
CA VAL A 174 -14.11 -8.64 3.87
C VAL A 174 -13.72 -9.93 3.13
N GLU A 175 -14.27 -10.17 1.94
CA GLU A 175 -13.95 -11.34 1.12
C GLU A 175 -12.50 -11.28 0.64
N THR A 176 -12.11 -10.15 0.03
CA THR A 176 -10.73 -9.92 -0.43
C THR A 176 -9.74 -9.89 0.74
N LYS A 177 -10.14 -9.38 1.93
CA LYS A 177 -9.31 -9.47 3.15
C LYS A 177 -9.07 -10.94 3.55
N ALA A 178 -10.09 -11.79 3.47
CA ALA A 178 -9.96 -13.21 3.76
C ALA A 178 -9.09 -13.94 2.71
N GLU A 179 -9.27 -13.66 1.42
CA GLU A 179 -8.44 -14.21 0.33
C GLU A 179 -6.97 -13.84 0.50
N LEU A 180 -6.67 -12.56 0.70
CA LEU A 180 -5.30 -12.08 0.92
C LEU A 180 -4.68 -12.71 2.18
N SER A 181 -5.45 -12.84 3.26
CA SER A 181 -5.01 -13.52 4.49
C SER A 181 -4.67 -15.01 4.27
N GLN A 182 -5.51 -15.73 3.53
CA GLN A 182 -5.36 -17.18 3.34
C GLN A 182 -4.41 -17.57 2.19
N LEU A 183 -4.19 -16.71 1.21
CA LEU A 183 -3.41 -17.03 0.01
C LEU A 183 -2.12 -16.23 -0.12
N MET A 184 -2.12 -14.94 0.25
CA MET A 184 -1.04 -14.00 -0.08
C MET A 184 -0.23 -13.52 1.15
N MET A 185 -0.55 -14.00 2.35
CA MET A 185 0.26 -13.73 3.55
C MET A 185 1.69 -14.27 3.41
N VAL A 186 2.67 -13.44 3.74
CA VAL A 186 4.11 -13.74 3.63
C VAL A 186 4.53 -15.10 4.22
N PRO A 187 4.07 -15.53 5.43
CA PRO A 187 4.39 -16.87 5.96
C PRO A 187 3.95 -18.05 5.07
N ARG A 188 2.96 -17.87 4.19
CA ARG A 188 2.49 -18.89 3.25
C ARG A 188 3.29 -18.92 1.94
N LEU A 189 4.07 -17.88 1.68
CA LEU A 189 4.87 -17.70 0.46
C LEU A 189 6.37 -17.97 0.67
N ILE A 190 6.76 -18.54 1.83
CA ILE A 190 8.15 -18.86 2.18
C ILE A 190 8.80 -19.80 1.15
N ILE A 191 8.05 -20.79 0.63
CA ILE A 191 8.52 -21.78 -0.34
C ILE A 191 7.90 -21.47 -1.71
N THR A 192 8.73 -21.29 -2.74
CA THR A 192 8.23 -21.06 -4.10
C THR A 192 7.99 -22.37 -4.85
N PRO A 193 6.83 -22.54 -5.53
CA PRO A 193 6.60 -23.69 -6.42
C PRO A 193 7.47 -23.64 -7.69
N GLN A 194 8.10 -22.50 -8.00
CA GLN A 194 8.96 -22.37 -9.19
C GLN A 194 10.23 -23.24 -9.12
N SER A 195 10.78 -23.44 -7.92
CA SER A 195 12.02 -24.18 -7.71
C SER A 195 11.98 -25.16 -6.54
N ASN A 196 10.82 -25.27 -5.85
CA ASN A 196 10.61 -26.07 -4.64
C ASN A 196 11.67 -25.79 -3.54
N ARG A 197 12.06 -24.52 -3.41
CA ARG A 197 13.05 -24.03 -2.45
C ARG A 197 12.48 -22.88 -1.62
N PRO A 198 12.95 -22.68 -0.38
CA PRO A 198 12.63 -21.49 0.38
C PRO A 198 13.26 -20.26 -0.27
N VAL A 199 12.49 -19.18 -0.41
CA VAL A 199 12.97 -17.86 -0.87
C VAL A 199 13.18 -16.91 0.31
N MET A 200 12.50 -17.18 1.42
CA MET A 200 12.54 -16.40 2.66
C MET A 200 12.88 -17.30 3.85
N VAL A 201 13.24 -16.68 4.99
CA VAL A 201 13.41 -17.37 6.28
C VAL A 201 12.49 -16.70 7.30
N HIS A 202 11.73 -17.51 8.03
CA HIS A 202 10.96 -17.08 9.19
C HIS A 202 11.61 -17.64 10.46
N LEU A 203 11.80 -16.79 11.47
CA LEU A 203 12.32 -17.20 12.77
C LEU A 203 11.14 -17.29 13.75
N PRO A 204 10.92 -18.43 14.42
CA PRO A 204 9.89 -18.55 15.44
C PRO A 204 10.20 -17.70 16.68
N SER A 205 9.17 -17.35 17.44
CA SER A 205 9.31 -16.71 18.75
C SER A 205 10.03 -17.63 19.74
N TRP A 206 10.99 -17.09 20.49
CA TRP A 206 11.67 -17.81 21.57
C TRP A 206 10.74 -18.05 22.76
N ASP A 207 10.92 -19.17 23.45
CA ASP A 207 10.04 -19.67 24.52
C ASP A 207 10.52 -19.30 25.93
N GLU A 208 11.35 -18.27 26.07
CA GLU A 208 11.92 -17.70 27.31
C GLU A 208 12.79 -18.65 28.18
N HIS A 209 12.88 -19.94 27.84
CA HIS A 209 13.64 -20.93 28.59
C HIS A 209 15.11 -20.98 28.12
N ILE A 210 16.02 -20.57 29.01
CA ILE A 210 17.48 -20.65 28.76
C ILE A 210 17.97 -22.08 29.08
N PRO A 211 18.70 -22.75 28.16
CA PRO A 211 19.16 -24.12 28.36
C PRO A 211 20.34 -24.15 29.35
N GLN A 212 20.67 -25.33 29.88
CA GLN A 212 21.86 -25.47 30.73
C GLN A 212 23.15 -25.17 29.94
N ALA A 213 24.06 -24.41 30.55
CA ALA A 213 25.37 -24.09 29.97
C ALA A 213 26.19 -25.35 29.69
N ALA A 214 26.84 -25.44 28.52
CA ALA A 214 27.68 -26.58 28.14
C ALA A 214 28.92 -26.74 29.04
N ILE A 215 29.47 -25.62 29.52
CA ILE A 215 30.58 -25.61 30.48
C ILE A 215 30.04 -25.00 31.77
N LEU A 216 30.21 -25.68 32.90
CA LEU A 216 29.67 -25.25 34.21
C LEU A 216 30.72 -24.64 35.14
N LYS A 217 32.00 -24.98 34.97
CA LYS A 217 33.13 -24.50 35.77
C LYS A 217 34.32 -24.17 34.87
N PRO A 218 35.14 -23.15 35.19
CA PRO A 218 35.07 -22.28 36.38
C PRO A 218 33.95 -21.21 36.30
N LYS A 219 33.34 -21.01 35.14
CA LYS A 219 32.15 -20.16 34.93
C LYS A 219 31.16 -20.88 34.01
N PRO A 220 29.84 -20.61 34.14
CA PRO A 220 28.86 -21.10 33.18
C PRO A 220 29.08 -20.43 31.81
N LEU A 221 29.31 -21.23 30.76
CA LEU A 221 29.45 -20.77 29.39
C LEU A 221 28.57 -21.59 28.44
N TRP A 222 27.83 -20.89 27.60
CA TRP A 222 27.03 -21.45 26.52
C TRP A 222 27.82 -21.44 25.22
N THR A 223 27.64 -22.47 24.40
CA THR A 223 28.20 -22.47 23.04
C THR A 223 27.28 -21.72 22.08
N GLY A 224 27.85 -21.15 21.01
CA GLY A 224 27.05 -20.54 19.94
C GLY A 224 26.06 -21.52 19.31
N LYS A 225 26.38 -22.83 19.28
CA LYS A 225 25.46 -23.89 18.84
C LYS A 225 24.24 -24.01 19.75
N GLN A 226 24.42 -24.00 21.09
CA GLN A 226 23.30 -24.03 22.03
C GLN A 226 22.38 -22.82 21.88
N LEU A 227 22.94 -21.62 21.71
CA LEU A 227 22.15 -20.40 21.51
C LEU A 227 21.43 -20.41 20.16
N PHE A 228 22.07 -20.87 19.09
CA PHE A 228 21.45 -21.03 17.78
C PHE A 228 20.30 -22.05 17.80
N SER A 229 20.44 -23.14 18.57
CA SER A 229 19.37 -24.13 18.77
C SER A 229 18.10 -23.57 19.41
N LEU A 230 18.15 -22.44 20.12
CA LEU A 230 16.94 -21.79 20.68
C LEU A 230 16.07 -21.10 19.63
N ILE A 231 16.64 -20.85 18.44
CA ILE A 231 15.95 -20.25 17.29
C ILE A 231 15.38 -21.36 16.38
N LEU A 232 15.85 -22.59 16.52
CA LEU A 232 15.39 -23.73 15.72
C LEU A 232 14.16 -24.39 16.35
N PRO A 233 13.18 -24.87 15.55
CA PRO A 233 12.08 -25.68 16.07
C PRO A 233 12.62 -26.99 16.67
N LYS A 234 12.08 -27.39 17.83
CA LYS A 234 12.60 -28.50 18.67
C LYS A 234 12.57 -29.88 18.01
N GLU A 235 11.79 -30.06 16.95
CA GLU A 235 11.52 -31.37 16.30
C GLU A 235 12.13 -31.49 14.89
N VAL A 236 13.13 -30.67 14.55
CA VAL A 236 13.75 -30.65 13.21
C VAL A 236 15.12 -31.35 13.21
N ASN A 237 15.21 -32.45 12.46
CA ASN A 237 16.48 -33.11 12.15
C ASN A 237 17.02 -32.63 10.79
N CYS A 238 18.28 -32.21 10.75
CA CYS A 238 18.92 -31.73 9.52
C CYS A 238 20.43 -32.04 9.54
N VAL A 239 20.93 -32.70 8.49
CA VAL A 239 22.36 -32.96 8.28
C VAL A 239 22.81 -32.16 7.05
N ARG A 240 23.85 -31.34 7.21
CA ARG A 240 24.45 -30.52 6.15
C ARG A 240 25.96 -30.47 6.33
N THR A 241 26.67 -30.45 5.21
CA THR A 241 28.09 -30.12 5.14
C THR A 241 28.28 -28.60 5.06
N HIS A 242 29.41 -28.12 5.55
CA HIS A 242 29.82 -26.71 5.39
C HIS A 242 30.61 -26.56 4.08
N GLY A 243 30.69 -25.35 3.53
CA GLY A 243 31.31 -25.09 2.21
C GLY A 243 32.82 -25.35 2.10
N GLN A 244 33.48 -25.77 3.18
CA GLN A 244 34.90 -26.19 3.21
C GLN A 244 35.06 -27.65 3.65
N HIS A 245 33.97 -28.45 3.63
CA HIS A 245 34.03 -29.87 3.94
C HIS A 245 34.85 -30.60 2.87
N PRO A 246 35.86 -31.42 3.25
CA PRO A 246 36.63 -32.20 2.30
C PRO A 246 35.80 -33.38 1.75
N ASP A 247 35.75 -33.51 0.43
CA ASP A 247 34.93 -34.51 -0.27
C ASP A 247 35.33 -35.96 0.08
N ASP A 248 36.63 -36.20 0.36
CA ASP A 248 37.18 -37.52 0.72
C ASP A 248 36.52 -38.16 1.96
N LYS A 249 35.84 -37.36 2.80
CA LYS A 249 35.20 -37.83 4.04
C LYS A 249 33.74 -38.27 3.89
N ASP A 250 33.16 -38.16 2.71
CA ASP A 250 31.79 -38.64 2.45
C ASP A 250 31.72 -40.16 2.14
N LEU A 251 32.86 -40.85 2.15
CA LEU A 251 32.97 -42.30 1.95
C LEU A 251 32.96 -43.14 3.25
N GLU A 252 32.96 -42.50 4.43
CA GLU A 252 32.90 -43.23 5.71
C GLU A 252 31.45 -43.72 5.98
N PRO A 253 31.22 -45.01 6.30
CA PRO A 253 29.88 -45.63 6.33
C PRO A 253 29.04 -45.29 7.59
N PHE A 254 29.34 -44.16 8.25
CA PHE A 254 28.71 -43.75 9.51
C PHE A 254 28.13 -42.33 9.40
N LYS A 255 27.20 -42.14 8.45
CA LYS A 255 26.27 -41.00 8.34
C LYS A 255 24.84 -41.51 8.24
#